data_AF-A0A9N9HIL6-F1
#
_entry.id   AF-A0A9N9HIL6-F1
#
_cell.length_a   1.000
_cell.length_b   1.000
_cell.length_c   1.000
_cell.angle_alpha   90.00
_cell.angle_beta   90.00
_cell.angle_gamma   90.00
#
_symmetry.space_group_name_H-M   'P 1'
#
loop_
_entity.id
_entity.type
_entity.pdbx_description
1 polymer ?
#
loop_
_entity_poly.entity_id
_entity_poly.type
_entity_poly.pdbx_seq_one_letter_code
_entity_poly.pdbx_strand_id
1 'polypeptide(L)'
;LGELGGRLLFDELGQIYKKLDSYSEEQKSSFPRGLKRLPIFLNGTDPFDSQSWVTATNLDLSLERDFNIKRRAVAKYLTEYQNLLELAGVNSPDIPVWHKPEPKEENASKLSKSMIESLNDGNKTPFNNVLFYINGENIFANSSILICAAPYFKEIFFEDLSNVYNQEYEDIEPDSFRILLRWLYGEPLSQAIENNGKKYDDGNFQIYQDFLIASKKFNIESIKELIEYKLVMYINEDLIDDNLDKVKELAEEYGLEDLLEFCEKIEKIMRDYDEETDNESLEDISENSNSATNSNSTNNVPNRRSIINSLRIRFSKHLLSKTDTERRFGS
;
A
#
# COMPACT_ATOMS: atom_id res chain seq x y z
N LEU A 1 20.61 18.37 -2.76
CA LEU A 1 21.48 17.43 -3.50
C LEU A 1 20.74 16.66 -4.60
N GLY A 2 19.45 16.32 -4.44
CA GLY A 2 18.69 15.53 -5.42
C GLY A 2 18.57 16.14 -6.83
N GLU A 3 18.09 17.38 -6.98
CA GLU A 3 17.88 17.97 -8.31
C GLU A 3 19.17 18.27 -9.09
N LEU A 4 20.24 18.67 -8.40
CA LEU A 4 21.53 18.96 -9.03
C LEU A 4 22.20 17.66 -9.51
N GLY A 5 22.10 16.59 -8.72
CA GLY A 5 22.63 15.27 -9.08
C GLY A 5 21.87 14.63 -10.24
N GLY A 6 20.55 14.80 -10.31
CA GLY A 6 19.74 14.27 -11.42
C GLY A 6 20.07 14.92 -12.77
N ARG A 7 20.32 16.24 -12.79
CA ARG A 7 20.72 16.96 -14.01
C ARG A 7 22.10 16.52 -14.51
N LEU A 8 23.09 16.45 -13.62
CA LEU A 8 24.43 15.97 -14.00
C LEU A 8 24.33 14.56 -14.58
N LEU A 9 23.63 13.64 -13.90
CA LEU A 9 23.48 12.27 -14.40
C LEU A 9 22.79 12.22 -15.78
N PHE A 10 21.77 13.04 -16.01
CA PHE A 10 21.11 13.16 -17.30
C PHE A 10 22.05 13.63 -18.41
N ASP A 11 22.91 14.61 -18.12
CA ASP A 11 23.89 15.13 -19.09
C ASP A 11 24.94 14.06 -19.44
N GLU A 12 25.44 13.29 -18.46
CA GLU A 12 26.42 12.25 -18.74
C GLU A 12 25.79 11.10 -19.54
N LEU A 13 24.51 10.79 -19.29
CA LEU A 13 23.74 9.83 -20.08
C LEU A 13 23.62 10.26 -21.54
N GLY A 14 23.38 11.55 -21.80
CA GLY A 14 23.41 12.10 -23.15
C GLY A 14 24.74 11.85 -23.86
N GLN A 15 25.87 12.03 -23.17
CA GLN A 15 27.20 11.74 -23.73
C GLN A 15 27.39 10.24 -24.03
N ILE A 16 26.87 9.36 -23.16
CA ILE A 16 26.90 7.91 -23.36
C ILE A 16 26.08 7.53 -24.59
N TYR A 17 24.84 8.00 -24.71
CA TYR A 17 23.99 7.73 -25.87
C TYR A 17 24.61 8.21 -27.17
N LYS A 18 25.17 9.42 -27.19
CA LYS A 18 25.88 9.95 -28.36
C LYS A 18 27.03 9.05 -28.81
N LYS A 19 27.82 8.56 -27.85
CA LYS A 19 28.94 7.66 -28.14
C LYS A 19 28.45 6.30 -28.66
N LEU A 20 27.40 5.75 -28.03
CA LEU A 20 26.79 4.48 -28.45
C LEU A 20 26.15 4.59 -29.84
N ASP A 21 25.51 5.72 -30.16
CA ASP A 21 24.95 5.98 -31.48
C ASP A 21 26.03 6.05 -32.56
N SER A 22 27.14 6.74 -32.28
CA SER A 22 28.29 6.80 -33.19
C SER A 22 28.90 5.40 -33.43
N TYR A 23 29.06 4.58 -32.38
CA TYR A 23 29.51 3.19 -32.55
C TYR A 23 28.51 2.30 -33.30
N SER A 24 27.21 2.61 -33.19
CA SER A 24 26.14 1.90 -33.88
C SER A 24 26.22 2.08 -35.39
N GLU A 25 26.75 3.22 -35.87
CA GLU A 25 27.08 3.42 -37.29
C GLU A 25 28.26 2.56 -37.74
N GLU A 26 29.33 2.50 -36.95
CA GLU A 26 30.58 1.84 -37.31
C GLU A 26 30.54 0.30 -37.22
N GLN A 27 29.72 -0.25 -36.30
CA GLN A 27 29.78 -1.68 -35.95
C GLN A 27 28.40 -2.38 -35.83
N LYS A 28 27.53 -2.23 -36.83
CA LYS A 28 26.20 -2.89 -36.86
C LYS A 28 26.23 -4.41 -36.65
N SER A 29 27.30 -5.11 -37.03
CA SER A 29 27.41 -6.57 -36.96
C SER A 29 27.83 -7.13 -35.59
N SER A 30 28.45 -6.31 -34.73
CA SER A 30 28.96 -6.73 -33.41
C SER A 30 28.10 -6.24 -32.24
N PHE A 31 27.02 -5.49 -32.52
CA PHE A 31 26.21 -4.90 -31.46
C PHE A 31 25.62 -5.96 -30.52
N PRO A 32 25.78 -5.79 -29.19
CA PRO A 32 25.38 -6.82 -28.23
C PRO A 32 23.88 -7.13 -28.34
N ARG A 33 23.56 -8.36 -28.77
CA ARG A 33 22.17 -8.84 -28.90
C ARG A 33 21.38 -8.76 -27.58
N GLY A 34 22.07 -8.76 -26.44
CA GLY A 34 21.49 -8.64 -25.11
C GLY A 34 20.94 -7.24 -24.78
N LEU A 35 21.41 -6.17 -25.43
CA LEU A 35 20.97 -4.80 -25.16
C LEU A 35 19.48 -4.58 -25.49
N LYS A 36 18.93 -5.35 -26.44
CA LYS A 36 17.51 -5.25 -26.84
C LYS A 36 16.52 -5.52 -25.70
N ARG A 37 16.94 -6.25 -24.68
CA ARG A 37 16.10 -6.67 -23.54
C ARG A 37 16.37 -5.87 -22.26
N LEU A 38 17.35 -4.97 -22.28
CA LEU A 38 17.73 -4.19 -21.12
C LEU A 38 17.01 -2.83 -21.14
N PRO A 39 16.51 -2.33 -20.00
CA PRO A 39 15.86 -1.03 -19.91
C PRO A 39 16.90 0.09 -19.87
N ILE A 40 17.57 0.32 -21.01
CA ILE A 40 18.72 1.23 -21.12
C ILE A 40 18.33 2.61 -21.64
N PHE A 41 17.10 2.81 -22.10
CA PHE A 41 16.63 4.09 -22.63
C PHE A 41 15.85 4.85 -21.56
N LEU A 42 16.30 6.05 -21.21
CA LEU A 42 15.60 6.92 -20.29
C LEU A 42 14.47 7.66 -21.02
N ASN A 43 13.28 7.10 -21.13
CA ASN A 43 12.13 7.75 -21.76
C ASN A 43 11.42 8.75 -20.82
N GLY A 44 12.18 9.73 -20.35
CA GLY A 44 11.83 10.78 -19.39
C GLY A 44 13.03 11.70 -19.14
N THR A 45 12.96 12.55 -18.13
CA THR A 45 14.07 13.48 -17.78
C THR A 45 14.67 13.22 -16.40
N ASP A 46 14.09 12.32 -15.61
CA ASP A 46 14.58 11.99 -14.27
C ASP A 46 15.24 10.60 -14.27
N PRO A 47 16.58 10.51 -14.20
CA PRO A 47 17.29 9.24 -14.13
C PRO A 47 16.98 8.39 -12.88
N PHE A 48 16.42 8.99 -11.82
CA PHE A 48 16.03 8.27 -10.60
C PHE A 48 14.61 7.71 -10.65
N ASP A 49 13.81 8.10 -11.65
CA ASP A 49 12.51 7.49 -11.90
C ASP A 49 12.68 6.16 -12.65
N SER A 50 12.52 5.06 -11.91
CA SER A 50 12.57 3.70 -12.47
C SER A 50 11.58 3.46 -13.61
N GLN A 51 10.44 4.17 -13.66
CA GLN A 51 9.43 4.03 -14.72
C GLN A 51 9.82 4.77 -16.01
N SER A 52 10.78 5.69 -15.92
CA SER A 52 11.33 6.36 -17.09
C SER A 52 12.31 5.46 -17.85
N TRP A 53 12.91 4.45 -17.22
CA TRP A 53 13.81 3.51 -17.89
C TRP A 53 13.04 2.42 -18.64
N VAL A 54 13.22 2.35 -19.95
CA VAL A 54 12.47 1.44 -20.84
C VAL A 54 13.38 0.67 -21.78
N THR A 55 12.89 -0.49 -22.22
CA THR A 55 13.53 -1.29 -23.27
C THR A 55 13.20 -0.70 -24.64
N ALA A 56 14.07 -0.95 -25.63
CA ALA A 56 13.81 -0.53 -27.02
C ALA A 56 12.50 -1.10 -27.57
N THR A 57 12.13 -2.33 -27.19
CA THR A 57 10.89 -2.98 -27.62
C THR A 57 9.63 -2.24 -27.20
N ASN A 58 9.73 -1.45 -26.12
CA ASN A 58 8.61 -0.68 -25.59
C ASN A 58 8.52 0.71 -26.21
N LEU A 59 9.48 1.09 -27.05
CA LEU A 59 9.51 2.37 -27.74
C LEU A 59 8.96 2.26 -29.16
N ASP A 60 8.33 3.33 -29.62
CA ASP A 60 7.78 3.42 -30.97
C ASP A 60 8.00 4.83 -31.53
N LEU A 61 8.73 4.90 -32.64
CA LEU A 61 9.05 6.16 -33.33
C LEU A 61 7.85 6.78 -34.06
N SER A 62 6.78 6.00 -34.30
CA SER A 62 5.57 6.45 -34.99
C SER A 62 4.52 7.11 -34.07
N LEU A 63 4.70 7.03 -32.75
CA LEU A 63 3.75 7.57 -31.78
C LEU A 63 4.09 9.01 -31.39
N GLU A 64 3.08 9.88 -31.37
CA GLU A 64 3.20 11.23 -30.80
C GLU A 64 3.03 11.26 -29.27
N ARG A 65 2.41 10.22 -28.70
CA ARG A 65 2.17 10.06 -27.25
C ARG A 65 2.09 8.59 -26.87
N ASP A 66 2.33 8.28 -25.60
CA ASP A 66 2.28 6.92 -25.07
C ASP A 66 0.90 6.28 -25.31
N PHE A 67 0.92 5.05 -25.83
CA PHE A 67 -0.29 4.26 -26.02
C PHE A 67 -0.57 3.38 -24.80
N ASN A 68 0.45 2.65 -24.33
CA ASN A 68 0.45 1.92 -23.06
C ASN A 68 1.90 1.69 -22.57
N ILE A 69 2.07 1.03 -21.42
CA ILE A 69 3.39 0.79 -20.80
C ILE A 69 4.34 -0.06 -21.67
N LYS A 70 3.80 -0.87 -22.58
CA LYS A 70 4.56 -1.70 -23.51
C LYS A 70 4.78 -1.03 -24.88
N ARG A 71 4.23 0.17 -25.09
CA ARG A 71 4.31 0.90 -26.36
C ARG A 71 4.19 2.40 -26.12
N ARG A 72 5.33 3.02 -25.89
CA ARG A 72 5.52 4.42 -25.51
C ARG A 72 6.11 5.22 -26.67
N ALA A 73 5.72 6.48 -26.76
CA ALA A 73 6.33 7.41 -27.70
C ALA A 73 7.78 7.68 -27.28
N VAL A 74 8.67 7.79 -28.26
CA VAL A 74 10.08 8.12 -28.00
C VAL A 74 10.18 9.57 -27.53
N ALA A 75 10.81 9.78 -26.38
CA ALA A 75 11.10 11.11 -25.86
C ALA A 75 11.89 11.92 -26.88
N LYS A 76 11.52 13.20 -27.02
CA LYS A 76 12.05 14.07 -28.09
C LYS A 76 13.58 14.16 -28.13
N TYR A 77 14.26 14.07 -26.99
CA TYR A 77 15.73 14.14 -26.97
C TYR A 77 16.39 12.81 -27.38
N LEU A 78 15.69 11.68 -27.21
CA LEU A 78 16.19 10.37 -27.63
C LEU A 78 16.13 10.21 -29.15
N THR A 79 15.25 10.93 -29.85
CA THR A 79 15.13 10.87 -31.31
C THR A 79 16.37 11.40 -32.04
N GLU A 80 17.29 12.06 -31.33
CA GLU A 80 18.61 12.47 -31.84
C GLU A 80 19.57 11.27 -32.03
N TYR A 81 19.30 10.12 -31.40
CA TYR A 81 20.13 8.91 -31.44
C TYR A 81 19.49 7.80 -32.30
N GLN A 82 19.25 8.10 -33.58
CA GLN A 82 18.48 7.23 -34.47
C GLN A 82 19.16 5.88 -34.73
N ASN A 83 20.47 5.85 -34.92
CA ASN A 83 21.21 4.64 -35.21
C ASN A 83 21.11 3.64 -34.05
N LEU A 84 21.23 4.15 -32.82
CA LEU A 84 21.11 3.38 -31.60
C LEU A 84 19.69 2.83 -31.43
N LEU A 85 18.67 3.65 -31.67
CA LEU A 85 17.26 3.23 -31.57
C LEU A 85 16.91 2.14 -32.60
N GLU A 86 17.30 2.34 -33.86
CA GLU A 86 17.10 1.35 -34.92
C GLU A 86 17.80 0.02 -34.61
N LEU A 87 19.07 0.08 -34.20
CA LEU A 87 19.88 -1.10 -33.90
C LEU A 87 19.37 -1.86 -32.67
N ALA A 88 18.87 -1.13 -31.67
CA ALA A 88 18.23 -1.71 -30.49
C ALA A 88 16.87 -2.35 -30.79
N GLY A 89 16.30 -2.10 -31.97
CA GLY A 89 15.05 -2.70 -32.43
C GLY A 89 13.81 -1.99 -31.91
N VAL A 90 13.87 -0.66 -31.81
CA VAL A 90 12.68 0.18 -31.62
C VAL A 90 11.70 -0.07 -32.76
N ASN A 91 10.40 -0.14 -32.46
CA ASN A 91 9.38 -0.51 -33.45
C ASN A 91 9.40 0.51 -34.63
N SER A 92 9.57 0.00 -35.85
CA SER A 92 9.61 0.77 -37.10
C SER A 92 8.17 1.10 -37.59
N PRO A 93 7.98 2.22 -38.31
CA PRO A 93 6.69 2.66 -38.87
C PRO A 93 5.95 1.67 -39.81
N ASP A 94 6.57 0.56 -40.22
CA ASP A 94 5.97 -0.38 -41.18
C ASP A 94 4.95 -1.38 -40.57
N ILE A 95 4.77 -1.38 -39.24
CA ILE A 95 3.81 -2.28 -38.57
C ILE A 95 2.43 -1.58 -38.47
N PRO A 96 1.35 -2.16 -39.04
CA PRO A 96 0.02 -1.58 -38.94
C PRO A 96 -0.39 -1.36 -37.48
N VAL A 97 -0.77 -0.13 -37.15
CA VAL A 97 -1.02 0.33 -35.79
C VAL A 97 -2.44 -0.02 -35.36
N TRP A 98 -2.58 -0.82 -34.29
CA TRP A 98 -3.86 -0.95 -33.58
C TRP A 98 -4.11 0.31 -32.74
N HIS A 99 -5.10 1.10 -33.12
CA HIS A 99 -5.41 2.39 -32.48
C HIS A 99 -6.48 2.30 -31.40
N LYS A 100 -7.19 1.16 -31.27
CA LYS A 100 -8.19 1.03 -30.21
C LYS A 100 -7.48 0.73 -28.89
N PRO A 101 -7.75 1.47 -27.81
CA PRO A 101 -7.25 1.09 -26.50
C PRO A 101 -7.71 -0.34 -26.18
N GLU A 102 -6.91 -1.06 -25.42
CA GLU A 102 -7.31 -2.35 -24.88
C GLU A 102 -8.63 -2.16 -24.11
N PRO A 103 -9.68 -2.93 -24.45
CA PRO A 103 -10.93 -2.85 -23.69
C PRO A 103 -10.64 -3.22 -22.24
N LYS A 104 -11.18 -2.45 -21.29
CA LYS A 104 -11.05 -2.78 -19.87
C LYS A 104 -11.89 -4.03 -19.59
N GLU A 105 -11.28 -5.03 -18.99
CA GLU A 105 -11.98 -6.21 -18.48
C GLU A 105 -12.72 -5.84 -17.18
N GLU A 106 -13.98 -5.41 -17.28
CA GLU A 106 -14.77 -4.88 -16.15
C GLU A 106 -15.66 -5.93 -15.44
N ASN A 107 -15.55 -7.21 -15.81
CA ASN A 107 -16.48 -8.23 -15.31
C ASN A 107 -16.39 -8.42 -13.79
N ALA A 108 -15.19 -8.39 -13.21
CA ALA A 108 -14.99 -8.61 -11.78
C ALA A 108 -15.62 -7.49 -10.92
N SER A 109 -15.38 -6.23 -11.27
CA SER A 109 -15.93 -5.07 -10.54
C SER A 109 -17.45 -4.93 -10.72
N LYS A 110 -17.96 -5.28 -11.90
CA LYS A 110 -19.40 -5.31 -12.14
C LYS A 110 -20.09 -6.40 -11.32
N LEU A 111 -19.46 -7.58 -11.22
CA LEU A 111 -20.00 -8.69 -10.45
C LEU A 111 -20.03 -8.36 -8.95
N SER A 112 -18.91 -7.89 -8.38
CA SER A 112 -18.85 -7.52 -6.96
C SER A 112 -19.87 -6.44 -6.62
N LYS A 113 -20.00 -5.41 -7.48
CA LYS A 113 -21.03 -4.37 -7.31
C LYS A 113 -22.45 -4.95 -7.25
N SER A 114 -22.80 -5.86 -8.16
CA SER A 114 -24.12 -6.50 -8.17
C SER A 114 -24.36 -7.38 -6.94
N MET A 115 -23.32 -8.07 -6.45
CA MET A 115 -23.40 -8.84 -5.20
C MET A 115 -23.63 -7.94 -3.99
N ILE A 116 -22.94 -6.80 -3.91
CA ILE A 116 -23.11 -5.79 -2.85
C ILE A 116 -24.51 -5.16 -2.89
N GLU A 117 -25.04 -4.87 -4.07
CA GLU A 117 -26.44 -4.41 -4.23
C GLU A 117 -27.42 -5.44 -3.65
N SER A 118 -27.23 -6.73 -3.97
CA SER A 118 -28.03 -7.80 -3.37
C SER A 118 -27.85 -7.90 -1.85
N LEU A 119 -26.64 -7.70 -1.31
CA LEU A 119 -26.41 -7.67 0.13
C LEU A 119 -27.22 -6.54 0.80
N ASN A 120 -27.20 -5.34 0.21
CA ASN A 120 -27.90 -4.17 0.73
C ASN A 120 -29.43 -4.30 0.67
N ASP A 121 -29.97 -5.12 -0.24
CA ASP A 121 -31.40 -5.44 -0.28
C ASP A 121 -31.87 -6.25 0.94
N GLY A 122 -30.95 -6.88 1.68
CA GLY A 122 -31.25 -7.62 2.90
C GLY A 122 -32.31 -8.71 2.66
N ASN A 123 -33.40 -8.69 3.42
CA ASN A 123 -34.51 -9.64 3.27
C ASN A 123 -35.47 -9.34 2.11
N LYS A 124 -35.27 -8.24 1.36
CA LYS A 124 -36.12 -7.90 0.20
C LYS A 124 -35.81 -8.77 -1.02
N THR A 125 -34.67 -9.46 -1.00
CA THR A 125 -34.23 -10.36 -2.07
C THR A 125 -34.21 -11.80 -1.60
N PRO A 126 -34.69 -12.77 -2.41
CA PRO A 126 -34.59 -14.20 -2.08
C PRO A 126 -33.15 -14.73 -2.18
N PHE A 127 -32.21 -13.94 -2.72
CA PHE A 127 -30.81 -14.34 -2.80
C PHE A 127 -30.11 -14.33 -1.44
N ASN A 128 -30.55 -13.52 -0.48
CA ASN A 128 -29.99 -13.56 0.86
C ASN A 128 -30.75 -14.59 1.69
N ASN A 129 -30.19 -15.80 1.76
CA ASN A 129 -30.82 -16.97 2.33
C ASN A 129 -30.32 -17.35 3.73
N VAL A 130 -29.39 -16.57 4.29
CA VAL A 130 -28.91 -16.74 5.67
C VAL A 130 -29.12 -15.47 6.47
N LEU A 131 -29.34 -15.64 7.76
CA LEU A 131 -29.52 -14.57 8.73
C LEU A 131 -28.47 -14.74 9.83
N PHE A 132 -27.81 -13.65 10.19
CA PHE A 132 -26.92 -13.56 11.35
C PHE A 132 -27.57 -12.67 12.40
N TYR A 133 -27.45 -13.06 13.67
CA TYR A 133 -27.83 -12.22 14.80
C TYR A 133 -26.56 -11.66 15.44
N ILE A 134 -26.29 -10.38 15.20
CA ILE A 134 -25.06 -9.71 15.62
C ILE A 134 -25.42 -8.60 16.60
N ASN A 135 -25.00 -8.74 17.85
CA ASN A 135 -25.23 -7.78 18.94
C ASN A 135 -26.64 -7.13 18.89
N GLY A 136 -27.68 -7.96 18.88
CA GLY A 136 -29.08 -7.49 18.86
C GLY A 136 -29.67 -7.17 17.49
N GLU A 137 -28.88 -7.20 16.40
CA GLU A 137 -29.31 -6.85 15.05
C GLU A 137 -29.35 -8.04 14.09
N ASN A 138 -30.37 -8.07 13.24
CA ASN A 138 -30.54 -9.06 12.18
C ASN A 138 -29.84 -8.61 10.90
N ILE A 139 -28.88 -9.41 10.41
CA ILE A 139 -28.11 -9.12 9.20
C ILE A 139 -28.27 -10.28 8.20
N PHE A 140 -28.82 -9.99 7.03
CA PHE A 140 -29.06 -10.98 5.97
C PHE A 140 -27.88 -11.05 5.00
N ALA A 141 -27.55 -12.26 4.53
CA ALA A 141 -26.50 -12.48 3.54
C ALA A 141 -26.78 -13.71 2.65
N ASN A 142 -25.91 -13.97 1.69
CA ASN A 142 -25.96 -15.11 0.77
C ASN A 142 -24.92 -16.16 1.16
N SER A 143 -25.39 -17.35 1.51
CA SER A 143 -24.53 -18.47 1.91
C SER A 143 -23.51 -18.88 0.85
N SER A 144 -23.89 -18.89 -0.43
CA SER A 144 -23.00 -19.34 -1.52
C SER A 144 -21.81 -18.40 -1.71
N ILE A 145 -22.03 -17.09 -1.63
CA ILE A 145 -20.96 -16.10 -1.69
C ILE A 145 -20.03 -16.27 -0.50
N LEU A 146 -20.58 -16.40 0.71
CA LEU A 146 -19.79 -16.61 1.93
C LEU A 146 -18.96 -17.89 1.89
N ILE A 147 -19.52 -19.00 1.41
CA ILE A 147 -18.79 -20.27 1.21
C ILE A 147 -17.61 -20.08 0.25
N CYS A 148 -17.82 -19.36 -0.85
CA CYS A 148 -16.76 -19.08 -1.82
C CYS A 148 -15.67 -18.17 -1.27
N ALA A 149 -16.04 -17.18 -0.45
CA ALA A 149 -15.12 -16.20 0.12
C ALA A 149 -14.34 -16.76 1.32
N ALA A 150 -14.99 -17.57 2.17
CA ALA A 150 -14.43 -18.15 3.38
C ALA A 150 -14.95 -19.59 3.56
N PRO A 151 -14.12 -20.61 3.28
CA PRO A 151 -14.54 -22.02 3.28
C PRO A 151 -15.16 -22.52 4.59
N TYR A 152 -14.85 -21.89 5.73
CA TYR A 152 -15.43 -22.21 7.03
C TYR A 152 -16.97 -22.17 7.02
N PHE A 153 -17.56 -21.22 6.29
CA PHE A 153 -19.02 -21.14 6.16
C PHE A 153 -19.64 -22.37 5.49
N LYS A 154 -18.85 -23.16 4.77
CA LYS A 154 -19.31 -24.44 4.23
C LYS A 154 -19.63 -25.43 5.34
N GLU A 155 -18.77 -25.53 6.35
CA GLU A 155 -18.97 -26.44 7.48
C GLU A 155 -20.25 -26.07 8.22
N ILE A 156 -20.39 -24.77 8.49
CA ILE A 156 -21.54 -24.20 9.17
C ILE A 156 -22.85 -24.42 8.42
N PHE A 157 -22.92 -24.07 7.13
CA PHE A 157 -24.18 -24.10 6.39
C PHE A 157 -24.59 -25.50 5.95
N PHE A 158 -23.65 -26.46 5.86
CA PHE A 158 -23.98 -27.86 5.53
C PHE A 158 -24.38 -28.69 6.75
N GLU A 159 -23.87 -28.36 7.95
CA GLU A 159 -24.28 -29.05 9.18
C GLU A 159 -25.71 -28.68 9.61
N ASP A 160 -26.19 -27.49 9.24
CA ASP A 160 -27.50 -26.96 9.66
C ASP A 160 -28.52 -26.87 8.51
N LEU A 161 -28.98 -28.04 8.02
CA LEU A 161 -30.06 -28.14 7.02
C LEU A 161 -31.46 -27.79 7.58
N SER A 162 -31.56 -27.45 8.87
CA SER A 162 -32.82 -27.09 9.55
C SER A 162 -33.06 -25.58 9.65
N ASN A 163 -33.10 -24.91 8.49
CA ASN A 163 -33.87 -23.68 8.20
C ASN A 163 -33.71 -22.39 9.03
N VAL A 164 -32.92 -22.29 10.09
CA VAL A 164 -32.51 -20.98 10.61
C VAL A 164 -31.14 -21.11 11.27
N TYR A 165 -30.09 -20.63 10.61
CA TYR A 165 -28.79 -20.43 11.25
C TYR A 165 -28.96 -19.36 12.34
N ASN A 166 -29.16 -19.79 13.58
CA ASN A 166 -29.35 -18.94 14.75
C ASN A 166 -28.06 -18.92 15.55
N GLN A 167 -26.97 -18.41 14.97
CA GLN A 167 -25.76 -18.16 15.72
C GLN A 167 -25.67 -16.67 16.05
N GLU A 168 -25.67 -16.40 17.34
CA GLU A 168 -25.58 -15.07 17.93
C GLU A 168 -24.11 -14.72 18.19
N TYR A 169 -23.72 -13.53 17.79
CA TYR A 169 -22.40 -12.98 18.03
C TYR A 169 -22.55 -11.63 18.74
N GLU A 170 -22.39 -11.64 20.06
CA GLU A 170 -22.51 -10.43 20.91
C GLU A 170 -21.21 -9.61 20.97
N ASP A 171 -20.08 -10.22 20.58
CA ASP A 171 -18.73 -9.65 20.69
C ASP A 171 -18.23 -8.99 19.40
N ILE A 172 -19.10 -8.79 18.42
CA ILE A 172 -18.80 -8.08 17.18
C ILE A 172 -19.86 -6.99 17.01
N GLU A 173 -19.43 -5.76 16.73
CA GLU A 173 -20.39 -4.69 16.46
C GLU A 173 -21.12 -4.93 15.12
N PRO A 174 -22.43 -4.64 15.04
CA PRO A 174 -23.21 -4.89 13.83
C PRO A 174 -22.64 -4.19 12.59
N ASP A 175 -22.08 -3.00 12.77
CA ASP A 175 -21.45 -2.23 11.69
C ASP A 175 -20.13 -2.84 11.21
N SER A 176 -19.28 -3.29 12.13
CA SER A 176 -18.06 -4.03 11.78
C SER A 176 -18.44 -5.28 10.99
N PHE A 177 -19.46 -6.02 11.42
CA PHE A 177 -19.91 -7.20 10.69
C PHE A 177 -20.43 -6.86 9.27
N ARG A 178 -21.15 -5.75 9.08
CA ARG A 178 -21.57 -5.28 7.75
C ARG A 178 -20.37 -4.96 6.86
N ILE A 179 -19.35 -4.29 7.40
CA ILE A 179 -18.12 -3.98 6.67
C ILE A 179 -17.40 -5.28 6.26
N LEU A 180 -17.33 -6.27 7.16
CA LEU A 180 -16.76 -7.58 6.88
C LEU A 180 -17.50 -8.28 5.73
N LEU A 181 -18.83 -8.30 5.76
CA LEU A 181 -19.63 -8.90 4.69
C LEU A 181 -19.37 -8.20 3.35
N ARG A 182 -19.33 -6.86 3.33
CA ARG A 182 -19.03 -6.10 2.12
C ARG A 182 -17.63 -6.44 1.57
N TRP A 183 -16.65 -6.60 2.45
CA TRP A 183 -15.32 -7.03 2.06
C TRP A 183 -15.31 -8.45 1.47
N LEU A 184 -16.00 -9.41 2.09
CA LEU A 184 -16.16 -10.78 1.56
C LEU A 184 -16.87 -10.83 0.21
N TYR A 185 -17.71 -9.83 -0.08
CA TYR A 185 -18.41 -9.66 -1.35
C TYR A 185 -17.54 -8.96 -2.42
N GLY A 186 -16.27 -8.69 -2.11
CA GLY A 186 -15.28 -8.16 -3.04
C GLY A 186 -15.20 -6.63 -3.08
N GLU A 187 -15.78 -5.93 -2.11
CA GLU A 187 -15.55 -4.50 -1.95
C GLU A 187 -14.21 -4.25 -1.22
N PRO A 188 -13.34 -3.34 -1.70
CA PRO A 188 -12.13 -2.99 -0.97
C PRO A 188 -12.43 -2.49 0.45
N LEU A 189 -11.66 -2.92 1.46
CA LEU A 189 -11.95 -2.61 2.87
C LEU A 189 -12.11 -1.11 3.15
N SER A 190 -11.28 -0.26 2.53
CA SER A 190 -11.40 1.19 2.68
C SER A 190 -12.74 1.74 2.17
N GLN A 191 -13.24 1.19 1.06
CA GLN A 191 -14.55 1.56 0.50
C GLN A 191 -15.69 0.99 1.35
N ALA A 192 -15.54 -0.23 1.86
CA ALA A 192 -16.54 -0.83 2.75
C ALA A 192 -16.73 -0.01 4.04
N ILE A 193 -15.63 0.46 4.64
CA ILE A 193 -15.66 1.35 5.81
C ILE A 193 -16.35 2.68 5.47
N GLU A 194 -15.94 3.33 4.37
CA GLU A 194 -16.50 4.61 3.94
C GLU A 194 -18.02 4.51 3.67
N ASN A 195 -18.43 3.44 2.99
CA ASN A 195 -19.81 3.23 2.58
C ASN A 195 -20.74 2.80 3.73
N ASN A 196 -20.21 2.32 4.86
CA ASN A 196 -21.03 1.97 6.03
C ASN A 196 -21.49 3.22 6.83
N GLY A 197 -20.95 4.40 6.52
CA GLY A 197 -21.55 5.69 6.89
C GLY A 197 -21.41 6.13 8.35
N LYS A 198 -20.87 5.30 9.25
CA LYS A 198 -20.51 5.71 10.62
C LYS A 198 -19.05 6.10 10.72
N LYS A 199 -18.81 7.28 11.30
CA LYS A 199 -17.50 7.66 11.81
C LYS A 199 -17.44 7.25 13.27
N TYR A 200 -16.46 6.44 13.61
CA TYR A 200 -16.19 6.02 14.98
C TYR A 200 -15.32 7.08 15.67
N ASP A 201 -15.55 7.28 16.96
CA ASP A 201 -14.83 8.28 17.76
C ASP A 201 -13.34 7.93 17.94
N ASP A 202 -12.98 6.65 17.87
CA ASP A 202 -11.62 6.09 17.95
C ASP A 202 -10.99 5.77 16.58
N GLY A 203 -11.62 6.23 15.49
CA GLY A 203 -11.22 5.89 14.12
C GLY A 203 -11.57 4.44 13.77
N ASN A 204 -10.81 3.79 12.90
CA ASN A 204 -11.15 2.43 12.46
C ASN A 204 -10.72 1.33 13.45
N PHE A 205 -10.28 1.70 14.67
CA PHE A 205 -9.66 0.76 15.61
C PHE A 205 -10.66 -0.31 16.09
N GLN A 206 -11.86 0.08 16.52
CA GLN A 206 -12.92 -0.89 16.87
C GLN A 206 -13.21 -1.88 15.72
N ILE A 207 -13.25 -1.41 14.46
CA ILE A 207 -13.46 -2.29 13.30
C ILE A 207 -12.33 -3.32 13.19
N TYR A 208 -11.08 -2.91 13.42
CA TYR A 208 -9.93 -3.80 13.35
C TYR A 208 -9.98 -4.85 14.46
N GLN A 209 -10.34 -4.46 15.69
CA GLN A 209 -10.53 -5.40 16.80
C GLN A 209 -11.62 -6.44 16.47
N ASP A 210 -12.78 -5.97 16.04
CA ASP A 210 -13.90 -6.85 15.65
C ASP A 210 -13.54 -7.79 14.51
N PHE A 211 -12.67 -7.36 13.60
CA PHE A 211 -12.19 -8.20 12.50
C PHE A 211 -11.22 -9.28 12.97
N LEU A 212 -10.41 -9.03 14.01
CA LEU A 212 -9.58 -10.07 14.64
C LEU A 212 -10.45 -11.10 15.40
N ILE A 213 -11.51 -10.64 16.06
CA ILE A 213 -12.52 -11.53 16.65
C ILE A 213 -13.16 -12.39 15.57
N ALA A 214 -13.61 -11.75 14.49
CA ALA A 214 -14.23 -12.41 13.35
C ALA A 214 -13.27 -13.39 12.64
N SER A 215 -11.99 -13.04 12.48
CA SER A 215 -11.00 -13.90 11.81
C SER A 215 -10.84 -15.21 12.57
N LYS A 216 -10.76 -15.15 13.90
CA LYS A 216 -10.67 -16.32 14.77
C LYS A 216 -11.96 -17.14 14.76
N LYS A 217 -13.12 -16.49 14.82
CA LYS A 217 -14.42 -17.18 14.84
C LYS A 217 -14.80 -17.83 13.52
N PHE A 218 -14.48 -17.15 12.42
CA PHE A 218 -14.85 -17.58 11.07
C PHE A 218 -13.69 -18.24 10.32
N ASN A 219 -12.54 -18.42 10.97
CA ASN A 219 -11.32 -18.99 10.40
C ASN A 219 -10.92 -18.33 9.05
N ILE A 220 -10.86 -16.99 9.04
CA ILE A 220 -10.56 -16.18 7.86
C ILE A 220 -9.14 -15.61 7.98
N GLU A 221 -8.11 -16.38 7.66
CA GLU A 221 -6.71 -15.93 7.86
C GLU A 221 -6.36 -14.66 7.08
N SER A 222 -6.88 -14.52 5.85
CA SER A 222 -6.59 -13.35 5.00
C SER A 222 -7.06 -12.02 5.60
N ILE A 223 -8.09 -12.02 6.47
CA ILE A 223 -8.49 -10.78 7.15
C ILE A 223 -7.55 -10.48 8.33
N LYS A 224 -7.03 -11.51 9.01
CA LYS A 224 -6.05 -11.37 10.09
C LYS A 224 -4.80 -10.64 9.58
N GLU A 225 -4.21 -11.14 8.49
CA GLU A 225 -3.04 -10.52 7.83
C GLU A 225 -3.32 -9.07 7.38
N LEU A 226 -4.50 -8.82 6.79
CA LEU A 226 -4.89 -7.49 6.35
C LEU A 226 -5.01 -6.52 7.53
N ILE A 227 -5.61 -6.95 8.63
CA ILE A 227 -5.76 -6.13 9.82
C ILE A 227 -4.43 -5.85 10.50
N GLU A 228 -3.52 -6.83 10.53
CA GLU A 228 -2.17 -6.65 11.02
C GLU A 228 -1.46 -5.48 10.31
N TYR A 229 -1.51 -5.46 8.98
CA TYR A 229 -1.01 -4.35 8.17
C TYR A 229 -1.72 -3.02 8.49
N LYS A 230 -3.04 -3.04 8.68
CA LYS A 230 -3.82 -1.83 9.00
C LYS A 230 -3.49 -1.27 10.38
N LEU A 231 -3.19 -2.10 11.36
CA LEU A 231 -2.77 -1.69 12.71
C LEU A 231 -1.36 -1.05 12.67
N VAL A 232 -0.45 -1.57 11.85
CA VAL A 232 0.85 -0.91 11.60
C VAL A 232 0.63 0.49 11.00
N MET A 233 -0.27 0.64 10.02
CA MET A 233 -0.59 1.95 9.45
C MET A 233 -1.24 2.88 10.48
N TYR A 234 -2.13 2.36 11.33
CA TYR A 234 -2.76 3.10 12.41
C TYR A 234 -1.73 3.71 13.39
N ILE A 235 -0.76 2.91 13.84
CA ILE A 235 0.35 3.41 14.68
C ILE A 235 1.13 4.52 13.95
N ASN A 236 1.42 4.35 12.66
CA ASN A 236 2.22 5.31 11.89
C ASN A 236 1.49 6.65 11.61
N GLU A 237 0.17 6.63 11.47
CA GLU A 237 -0.63 7.82 11.23
C GLU A 237 -0.76 8.70 12.48
N ASP A 238 -0.83 8.07 13.66
CA ASP A 238 -0.98 8.74 14.96
C ASP A 238 -0.21 8.01 16.07
N LEU A 239 1.12 8.23 16.09
CA LEU A 239 2.08 7.73 17.08
C LEU A 239 1.82 8.39 18.45
N ILE A 240 0.77 7.93 19.13
CA ILE A 240 0.44 8.27 20.51
C ILE A 240 0.70 7.01 21.35
N ASP A 241 1.38 7.17 22.50
CA ASP A 241 1.74 6.07 23.42
C ASP A 241 0.54 5.13 23.68
N ASP A 242 -0.64 5.72 23.97
CA ASP A 242 -1.89 5.00 24.20
C ASP A 242 -2.33 4.11 23.02
N ASN A 243 -2.01 4.47 21.77
CA ASN A 243 -2.34 3.67 20.59
C ASN A 243 -1.38 2.50 20.43
N LEU A 244 -0.10 2.69 20.74
CA LEU A 244 0.91 1.62 20.68
C LEU A 244 0.58 0.53 21.69
N ASP A 245 0.25 0.90 22.93
CA ASP A 245 -0.10 -0.05 23.99
C ASP A 245 -1.34 -0.87 23.63
N LYS A 246 -2.40 -0.21 23.14
CA LYS A 246 -3.62 -0.90 22.67
C LYS A 246 -3.35 -1.89 21.55
N VAL A 247 -2.55 -1.50 20.55
CA VAL A 247 -2.23 -2.39 19.42
C VAL A 247 -1.36 -3.55 19.87
N LYS A 248 -0.43 -3.33 20.79
CA LYS A 248 0.41 -4.38 21.38
C LYS A 248 -0.42 -5.40 22.16
N GLU A 249 -1.38 -4.94 22.96
CA GLU A 249 -2.32 -5.82 23.68
C GLU A 249 -3.10 -6.72 22.71
N LEU A 250 -3.61 -6.17 21.60
CA LEU A 250 -4.26 -6.97 20.56
C LEU A 250 -3.29 -7.96 19.88
N ALA A 251 -2.05 -7.55 19.62
CA ALA A 251 -1.07 -8.44 19.00
C ALA A 251 -0.76 -9.66 19.88
N GLU A 252 -0.66 -9.45 21.19
CA GLU A 252 -0.50 -10.54 22.18
C GLU A 252 -1.75 -11.42 22.27
N GLU A 253 -2.95 -10.82 22.35
CA GLU A 253 -4.21 -11.56 22.50
C GLU A 253 -4.51 -12.48 21.31
N TYR A 254 -4.23 -12.00 20.09
CA TYR A 254 -4.58 -12.69 18.84
C TYR A 254 -3.40 -13.44 18.18
N GLY A 255 -2.22 -13.44 18.81
CA GLY A 255 -1.02 -14.09 18.27
C GLY A 255 -0.65 -13.52 16.90
N LEU A 256 -0.35 -12.22 16.87
CA LEU A 256 0.16 -11.48 15.72
C LEU A 256 1.66 -11.24 15.93
N GLU A 257 2.48 -12.25 15.70
CA GLU A 257 3.90 -12.20 16.10
C GLU A 257 4.69 -11.10 15.39
N ASP A 258 4.43 -10.86 14.09
CA ASP A 258 5.14 -9.85 13.31
C ASP A 258 4.77 -8.42 13.78
N LEU A 259 3.49 -8.18 14.07
CA LEU A 259 3.02 -6.93 14.67
C LEU A 259 3.53 -6.73 16.09
N LEU A 260 3.59 -7.79 16.91
CA LEU A 260 4.14 -7.71 18.25
C LEU A 260 5.62 -7.32 18.21
N GLU A 261 6.41 -7.96 17.36
CA GLU A 261 7.82 -7.61 17.16
C GLU A 261 7.96 -6.16 16.64
N PHE A 262 7.05 -5.71 15.77
CA PHE A 262 7.00 -4.33 15.32
C PHE A 262 6.74 -3.37 16.47
N CYS A 263 5.72 -3.61 17.29
CA CYS A 263 5.38 -2.79 18.46
C CYS A 263 6.54 -2.69 19.45
N GLU A 264 7.20 -3.80 19.78
CA GLU A 264 8.37 -3.83 20.67
C GLU A 264 9.55 -3.01 20.14
N LYS A 265 9.78 -3.03 18.82
CA LYS A 265 10.80 -2.21 18.16
C LYS A 265 10.48 -0.72 18.28
N ILE A 266 9.22 -0.32 18.07
CA ILE A 266 8.77 1.07 18.24
C ILE A 266 8.94 1.53 19.69
N GLU A 267 8.49 0.71 20.64
CA GLU A 267 8.59 0.99 22.08
C GLU A 267 10.06 1.18 22.51
N LYS A 268 10.97 0.32 22.01
CA LYS A 268 12.40 0.47 22.26
C LYS A 268 12.93 1.80 21.71
N ILE A 269 12.58 2.15 20.48
CA ILE A 269 12.99 3.43 19.88
C ILE A 269 12.52 4.59 20.77
N MET A 270 11.26 4.59 21.21
CA MET A 270 10.72 5.66 22.06
C MET A 270 11.46 5.79 23.39
N ARG A 271 11.80 4.68 24.05
CA ARG A 271 12.62 4.68 25.27
C ARG A 271 14.02 5.25 25.04
N ASP A 272 14.71 4.77 24.01
CA ASP A 272 16.08 5.22 23.69
C ASP A 272 16.09 6.76 23.46
N TYR A 273 15.03 7.31 22.86
CA TYR A 273 14.88 8.75 22.66
C TYR A 273 14.63 9.54 23.96
N ASP A 274 13.74 9.05 24.83
CA ASP A 274 13.45 9.73 26.11
C ASP A 274 14.73 9.82 26.96
N GLU A 275 15.51 8.74 27.02
CA GLU A 275 16.81 8.70 27.72
C GLU A 275 17.85 9.67 27.12
N GLU A 276 17.91 9.83 25.79
CA GLU A 276 18.80 10.82 25.15
C GLU A 276 18.39 12.27 25.49
N THR A 277 17.09 12.59 25.47
CA THR A 277 16.62 13.94 25.84
C THR A 277 16.82 14.29 27.32
N ASP A 278 16.66 13.31 28.22
CA ASP A 278 16.90 13.52 29.64
C ASP A 278 18.40 13.78 29.91
N ASN A 279 19.30 13.09 29.20
CA ASN A 279 20.74 13.30 29.31
C ASN A 279 21.22 14.64 28.72
N GLU A 280 20.71 15.07 27.56
CA GLU A 280 21.00 16.41 27.00
C GLU A 280 20.52 17.54 27.93
N SER A 281 19.37 17.36 28.59
CA SER A 281 18.85 18.35 29.54
C SER A 281 19.68 18.47 30.84
N LEU A 282 20.39 17.40 31.22
CA LEU A 282 21.27 17.38 32.40
C LEU A 282 22.67 17.96 32.12
N GLU A 283 23.18 17.79 30.90
CA GLU A 283 24.46 18.39 30.47
C GLU A 283 24.37 19.92 30.41
N ASP A 284 23.27 20.48 29.90
CA ASP A 284 23.03 21.93 29.86
C ASP A 284 22.90 22.59 31.26
N ILE A 285 22.46 21.84 32.27
CA ILE A 285 22.40 22.34 33.66
C ILE A 285 23.78 22.31 34.33
N SER A 286 24.67 21.41 33.90
CA SER A 286 26.01 21.28 34.46
C SER A 286 27.00 22.35 33.99
N GLU A 287 26.79 22.95 32.81
CA GLU A 287 27.67 24.01 32.28
C GLU A 287 27.28 25.44 32.70
N ASN A 288 26.07 25.67 33.22
CA ASN A 288 25.59 27.03 33.57
C ASN A 288 25.57 27.36 35.07
N SER A 289 26.12 26.50 35.93
CA SER A 289 26.26 26.76 37.37
C SER A 289 27.46 27.65 37.72
N ASN A 290 27.66 28.76 36.98
CA ASN A 290 28.63 29.82 37.30
C ASN A 290 28.24 31.18 36.68
N SER A 291 27.07 31.72 37.00
CA SER A 291 26.87 33.18 37.20
C SER A 291 25.44 33.50 37.65
N ALA A 292 25.34 34.51 38.51
CA ALA A 292 24.13 34.84 39.25
C ALA A 292 23.14 35.74 38.48
N THR A 293 21.88 35.64 38.90
CA THR A 293 20.79 36.63 38.90
C THR A 293 19.97 36.93 37.63
N ASN A 294 18.71 36.47 37.72
CA ASN A 294 17.44 37.19 37.52
C ASN A 294 16.66 37.05 36.18
N SER A 295 15.41 36.61 36.38
CA SER A 295 14.18 36.83 35.60
C SER A 295 13.85 35.95 34.37
N ASN A 296 12.69 35.30 34.52
CA ASN A 296 11.69 34.89 33.52
C ASN A 296 11.92 33.62 32.68
N SER A 297 11.56 32.50 33.34
CA SER A 297 10.82 31.34 32.81
C SER A 297 10.21 31.51 31.41
N THR A 298 10.78 30.81 30.44
CA THR A 298 10.00 30.04 29.46
C THR A 298 10.62 28.65 29.39
N ASN A 299 9.94 27.66 29.98
CA ASN A 299 10.33 26.25 29.93
C ASN A 299 10.28 25.78 28.47
N ASN A 300 11.45 25.59 27.87
CA ASN A 300 11.59 24.99 26.55
C ASN A 300 11.77 23.47 26.73
N VAL A 301 10.74 22.81 27.25
CA VAL A 301 10.61 21.35 27.14
C VAL A 301 10.35 21.06 25.67
N PRO A 302 11.06 20.13 25.00
CA PRO A 302 10.71 19.72 23.65
C PRO A 302 9.26 19.26 23.67
N ASN A 303 8.39 20.00 22.99
CA ASN A 303 6.96 19.69 22.93
C ASN A 303 6.82 18.24 22.44
N ARG A 304 6.17 17.33 23.19
CA ARG A 304 5.97 15.91 22.80
C ARG A 304 5.46 15.74 21.36
N ARG A 305 4.71 16.72 20.83
CA ARG A 305 4.31 16.79 19.41
C ARG A 305 5.48 16.86 18.42
N SER A 306 6.59 17.47 18.79
CA SER A 306 7.83 17.55 18.02
C SER A 306 8.52 16.18 17.89
N ILE A 307 8.49 15.38 18.97
CA ILE A 307 9.05 14.02 19.01
C ILE A 307 8.26 13.12 18.06
N ILE A 308 6.93 13.11 18.20
CA ILE A 308 5.99 12.38 17.33
C ILE A 308 6.18 12.77 15.85
N ASN A 309 6.35 14.07 15.56
CA ASN A 309 6.60 14.54 14.20
C ASN A 309 7.96 14.09 13.65
N SER A 310 9.01 14.06 14.47
CA SER A 310 10.34 13.61 14.05
C SER A 310 10.40 12.10 13.80
N LEU A 311 9.70 11.31 14.62
CA LEU A 311 9.51 9.87 14.43
C LEU A 311 8.67 9.60 13.16
N ARG A 312 7.56 10.30 12.96
CA ARG A 312 6.72 10.20 11.75
C ARG A 312 7.53 10.44 10.46
N ILE A 313 8.44 11.42 10.47
CA ILE A 313 9.34 11.71 9.35
C ILE A 313 10.37 10.58 9.13
N ARG A 314 10.92 9.99 10.20
CA ARG A 314 11.86 8.86 10.10
C ARG A 314 11.17 7.58 9.60
N PHE A 315 9.98 7.24 10.10
CA PHE A 315 9.22 6.06 9.67
C PHE A 315 8.73 6.16 8.23
N SER A 316 8.26 7.34 7.80
CA SER A 316 7.88 7.58 6.39
C SER A 316 9.03 7.31 5.43
N LYS A 317 10.27 7.69 5.80
CA LYS A 317 11.47 7.42 4.99
C LYS A 317 11.86 5.94 4.95
N HIS A 318 11.61 5.19 6.04
CA HIS A 318 11.97 3.78 6.11
C HIS A 318 10.98 2.85 5.37
N LEU A 319 9.67 3.16 5.37
CA LEU A 319 8.66 2.40 4.60
C LEU A 319 8.80 2.60 3.08
N LEU A 320 9.17 3.81 2.64
CA LEU A 320 9.55 4.05 1.23
C LEU A 320 10.76 3.18 0.83
N SER A 321 11.72 2.96 1.74
CA SER A 321 12.87 2.09 1.45
C SER A 321 12.54 0.59 1.39
N LYS A 322 11.52 0.14 2.15
CA LYS A 322 11.11 -1.29 2.23
C LYS A 322 10.14 -1.70 1.12
N THR A 323 9.20 -0.83 0.74
CA THR A 323 8.31 -1.07 -0.40
C THR A 323 9.09 -1.15 -1.74
N ASP A 324 10.23 -0.46 -1.83
CA ASP A 324 11.19 -0.61 -2.93
C ASP A 324 11.99 -1.93 -2.91
N THR A 325 12.07 -2.62 -1.77
CA THR A 325 12.75 -3.92 -1.66
C THR A 325 11.82 -5.10 -1.91
N GLU A 326 10.55 -5.00 -1.53
CA GLU A 326 9.56 -6.08 -1.77
C GLU A 326 9.02 -6.11 -3.21
N ARG A 327 8.95 -4.97 -3.92
CA ARG A 327 8.69 -4.97 -5.38
C ARG A 327 9.84 -5.54 -6.21
N ARG A 328 11.03 -5.75 -5.63
CA ARG A 328 12.20 -6.32 -6.32
C ARG A 328 12.25 -7.86 -6.30
N PHE A 329 11.35 -8.54 -5.59
CA PHE A 329 11.33 -10.02 -5.53
C PHE A 329 9.99 -10.69 -5.84
N GLY A 330 9.02 -9.95 -6.39
CA GLY A 330 7.74 -10.51 -6.85
C GLY A 330 7.32 -9.91 -8.20
N SER A 331 8.02 -10.29 -9.28
CA SER A 331 7.61 -10.12 -10.69
C SER A 331 8.50 -10.95 -11.60
#